data_AF-I1BV64-F1
#
_entry.id   AF-I1BV64-F1
#
_cell.length_a   1.000
_cell.length_b   1.000
_cell.length_c   1.000
_cell.angle_alpha   90.00
_cell.angle_beta   90.00
_cell.angle_gamma   90.00
#
_symmetry.space_group_name_H-M   'P 1'
#
loop_
_entity.id
_entity.type
_entity.pdbx_description
1 polymer ?
#
loop_
_entity_poly.entity_id
_entity_poly.type
_entity_poly.pdbx_seq_one_letter_code
_entity_poly.pdbx_strand_id
1 'polypeptide(L)'
;MYELLDVSKMWTLSTEKLVEKQMALFASNCIYEHPVHSFILDVSDSIWTDYFTTEEIREIMNTDRTALPSLPEDLSNYINSFDKEFAEPLDLYYQAHSNVFHPFQEKDKKWVQQICSSAADLYLYKMLDNCNSLEAKVKHRVWSFLYTLFDGSKLKVEIGEKSSVASAIRRNNERRLEGQEVRQRKNMGNKMDMLFFCDDCELGCTEVGKDSVGVDDDKCMGDGMLKLPKTMKDMLCMAAKLLTTITCSCARCSDCSVSESSWCNTKKVLYMNQEQERKVLRDQNGLKAYVKNLKKNNFTVIGYARKSPGQEHQEVRVGLIQKVVNKLYDTLLVDKVLVTTSSRANDTVRSRDTNGKNAQLTLLNQVHGNTQDLLEYIFTSKDNCLVGLNLEVVMLDSPVGYASRIVRTDVFKYPKNINSFSADIIPIIEIIWKTKAVMETTMKAVENRPRKAADFCFSLQTPVIPPCFNRSDVKISQKRKLED
;
A
#
# COMPACT_ATOMS: atom_id res chain seq x y z
N MET A 1 2.68 -26.48 -9.14
CA MET A 1 2.46 -25.33 -10.07
C MET A 1 3.73 -25.02 -10.86
N TYR A 2 4.87 -24.81 -10.18
CA TYR A 2 6.19 -24.77 -10.84
C TYR A 2 6.46 -25.97 -11.76
N GLU A 3 5.97 -27.18 -11.43
CA GLU A 3 6.13 -28.38 -12.26
C GLU A 3 5.41 -28.33 -13.62
N LEU A 4 4.54 -27.34 -13.84
CA LEU A 4 3.78 -27.16 -15.09
C LEU A 4 4.40 -26.11 -16.02
N LEU A 5 5.58 -25.57 -15.66
CA LEU A 5 6.31 -24.59 -16.47
C LEU A 5 7.17 -25.26 -17.55
N ASP A 6 7.24 -24.64 -18.73
CA ASP A 6 8.16 -25.02 -19.79
C ASP A 6 9.60 -24.64 -19.38
N VAL A 7 10.45 -25.66 -19.18
CA VAL A 7 11.85 -25.47 -18.76
C VAL A 7 12.65 -24.68 -19.79
N SER A 8 12.28 -24.72 -21.08
CA SER A 8 12.95 -23.94 -22.13
C SER A 8 12.65 -22.44 -22.06
N LYS A 9 11.63 -22.04 -21.29
CA LYS A 9 11.18 -20.65 -21.10
C LYS A 9 11.43 -20.13 -19.67
N MET A 10 12.18 -20.88 -18.85
CA MET A 10 12.66 -20.42 -17.54
C MET A 10 13.84 -19.45 -17.66
N TRP A 11 14.10 -18.66 -16.62
CA TRP A 11 15.22 -17.74 -16.54
C TRP A 11 16.50 -18.47 -16.13
N THR A 12 17.41 -18.66 -17.09
CA THR A 12 18.77 -19.17 -16.89
C THR A 12 19.73 -18.03 -16.57
N LEU A 13 20.54 -18.19 -15.53
CA LEU A 13 21.64 -17.27 -15.19
C LEU A 13 22.94 -17.63 -15.90
N SER A 14 23.93 -16.74 -15.84
CA SER A 14 25.31 -16.98 -16.34
C SER A 14 25.99 -18.22 -15.73
N THR A 15 25.51 -18.69 -14.58
CA THR A 15 25.95 -19.92 -13.88
C THR A 15 25.21 -21.19 -14.33
N GLU A 16 24.43 -21.12 -15.41
CA GLU A 16 23.45 -22.14 -15.86
C GLU A 16 22.32 -22.43 -14.85
N LYS A 17 22.29 -21.76 -13.69
CA LYS A 17 21.26 -21.92 -12.66
C LYS A 17 19.92 -21.36 -13.15
N LEU A 18 18.87 -22.15 -13.02
CA LEU A 18 17.49 -21.75 -13.38
C LEU A 18 16.77 -21.13 -12.18
N VAL A 19 16.36 -19.86 -12.31
CA VAL A 19 15.75 -19.07 -11.23
C VAL A 19 14.46 -19.71 -10.73
N GLU A 20 13.52 -20.08 -11.62
CA GLU A 20 12.27 -20.72 -11.23
C GLU A 20 12.46 -22.06 -10.52
N LYS A 21 13.56 -22.79 -10.76
CA LYS A 21 13.85 -24.03 -10.02
C LYS A 21 14.28 -23.76 -8.58
N GLN A 22 15.04 -22.69 -8.32
CA GLN A 22 15.36 -22.27 -6.96
C GLN A 22 14.11 -21.76 -6.23
N MET A 23 13.31 -20.95 -6.92
CA MET A 23 12.01 -20.50 -6.41
C MET A 23 11.08 -21.68 -6.11
N ALA A 24 11.09 -22.75 -6.92
CA ALA A 24 10.34 -23.97 -6.66
C ALA A 24 10.83 -24.71 -5.40
N LEU A 25 12.15 -24.89 -5.24
CA LEU A 25 12.76 -25.53 -4.07
C LEU A 25 12.38 -24.80 -2.78
N PHE A 26 12.49 -23.48 -2.76
CA PHE A 26 12.04 -22.67 -1.64
C PHE A 26 10.52 -22.81 -1.42
N ALA A 27 9.71 -22.66 -2.48
CA ALA A 27 8.25 -22.76 -2.42
C ALA A 27 7.74 -24.10 -1.85
N SER A 28 8.45 -25.21 -2.09
CA SER A 28 8.15 -26.53 -1.50
C SER A 28 8.48 -26.64 -0.01
N ASN A 29 9.43 -25.83 0.48
CA ASN A 29 9.80 -25.77 1.90
C ASN A 29 8.92 -24.80 2.71
N CYS A 30 8.20 -23.88 2.04
CA CYS A 30 7.33 -22.89 2.68
C CYS A 30 6.07 -23.52 3.33
N ILE A 31 6.03 -23.61 4.66
CA ILE A 31 4.84 -23.99 5.45
C ILE A 31 3.78 -22.88 5.46
N TYR A 32 4.20 -21.62 5.30
CA TYR A 32 3.35 -20.43 5.26
C TYR A 32 3.33 -19.80 3.86
N GLU A 33 2.31 -18.99 3.58
CA GLU A 33 2.15 -18.31 2.28
C GLU A 33 3.22 -17.23 2.10
N HIS A 34 3.98 -17.31 1.01
CA HIS A 34 5.10 -16.42 0.70
C HIS A 34 4.99 -15.88 -0.75
N PRO A 35 5.53 -14.69 -1.11
CA PRO A 35 5.46 -14.17 -2.48
C PRO A 35 6.00 -15.14 -3.56
N VAL A 36 6.93 -16.02 -3.21
CA VAL A 36 7.43 -17.09 -4.09
C VAL A 36 6.33 -18.03 -4.60
N HIS A 37 5.25 -18.28 -3.83
CA HIS A 37 4.10 -19.05 -4.32
C HIS A 37 3.35 -18.36 -5.46
N SER A 38 3.53 -17.05 -5.61
CA SER A 38 2.98 -16.23 -6.68
C SER A 38 3.98 -15.96 -7.81
N PHE A 39 5.11 -16.68 -7.85
CA PHE A 39 6.26 -16.42 -8.72
C PHE A 39 6.72 -14.95 -8.59
N ILE A 40 6.95 -14.50 -7.35
CA ILE A 40 7.54 -13.20 -7.05
C ILE A 40 8.87 -13.43 -6.31
N LEU A 41 9.94 -12.79 -6.80
CA LEU A 41 11.28 -12.78 -6.23
C LEU A 41 11.62 -11.31 -5.88
N ASP A 42 11.67 -10.99 -4.59
CA ASP A 42 12.14 -9.69 -4.11
C ASP A 42 13.65 -9.77 -3.84
N VAL A 43 14.46 -9.05 -4.63
CA VAL A 43 15.93 -9.14 -4.53
C VAL A 43 16.50 -8.57 -3.22
N SER A 44 15.67 -7.90 -2.41
CA SER A 44 16.04 -7.37 -1.09
C SER A 44 15.77 -8.35 0.06
N ASP A 45 15.03 -9.43 -0.18
CA ASP A 45 14.76 -10.48 0.80
C ASP A 45 16.00 -11.35 1.02
N SER A 46 16.48 -11.41 2.25
CA SER A 46 17.70 -12.14 2.61
C SER A 46 17.60 -13.65 2.40
N ILE A 47 16.38 -14.22 2.32
CA ILE A 47 16.19 -15.66 2.11
C ILE A 47 16.81 -16.18 0.80
N TRP A 48 17.05 -15.29 -0.17
CA TRP A 48 17.64 -15.67 -1.45
C TRP A 48 19.14 -16.00 -1.36
N THR A 49 19.85 -15.61 -0.29
CA THR A 49 21.27 -16.00 -0.11
C THR A 49 21.47 -17.49 0.12
N ASP A 50 20.41 -18.21 0.52
CA ASP A 50 20.43 -19.67 0.71
C ASP A 50 20.33 -20.43 -0.63
N TYR A 51 19.93 -19.75 -1.71
CA TYR A 51 19.65 -20.34 -3.03
C TYR A 51 20.52 -19.76 -4.16
N PHE A 52 20.98 -18.52 -4.00
CA PHE A 52 21.76 -17.76 -4.98
C PHE A 52 23.00 -17.12 -4.36
N THR A 53 24.10 -17.06 -5.11
CA THR A 53 25.29 -16.30 -4.72
C THR A 53 25.04 -14.79 -4.82
N THR A 54 25.88 -13.97 -4.18
CA THR A 54 25.81 -12.50 -4.30
C THR A 54 25.92 -12.04 -5.76
N GLU A 55 26.70 -12.76 -6.56
CA GLU A 55 26.92 -12.52 -7.98
C GLU A 55 25.67 -12.85 -8.80
N GLU A 56 25.02 -13.99 -8.52
CA GLU A 56 23.73 -14.36 -9.12
C GLU A 56 22.60 -13.39 -8.71
N ILE A 57 22.57 -12.92 -7.46
CA ILE A 57 21.59 -11.91 -7.01
C ILE A 57 21.84 -10.57 -7.73
N ARG A 58 23.10 -10.16 -7.92
CA ARG A 58 23.45 -8.96 -8.71
C ARG A 58 23.11 -9.13 -10.21
N GLU A 59 23.19 -10.34 -10.76
CA GLU A 59 22.69 -10.64 -12.10
C GLU A 59 21.15 -10.50 -12.15
N ILE A 60 20.42 -11.20 -11.29
CA ILE A 60 18.96 -11.15 -11.16
C ILE A 60 18.44 -9.70 -11.01
N MET A 61 19.13 -8.87 -10.21
CA MET A 61 18.77 -7.47 -10.02
C MET A 61 18.85 -6.64 -11.31
N ASN A 62 19.73 -6.99 -12.26
CA ASN A 62 20.11 -6.13 -13.39
C ASN A 62 19.79 -6.67 -14.79
N THR A 63 19.47 -7.97 -14.96
CA THR A 63 18.97 -8.52 -16.24
C THR A 63 17.77 -7.72 -16.77
N ASP A 64 17.84 -7.24 -18.01
CA ASP A 64 16.83 -6.41 -18.68
C ASP A 64 16.29 -5.23 -17.85
N ARG A 65 17.10 -4.72 -16.90
CA ARG A 65 16.74 -3.61 -16.01
C ARG A 65 16.73 -2.30 -16.80
N THR A 66 15.61 -2.06 -17.48
CA THR A 66 15.30 -0.78 -18.11
C THR A 66 15.52 0.35 -17.11
N ALA A 67 16.29 1.38 -17.49
CA ALA A 67 16.63 2.51 -16.63
C ALA A 67 15.38 3.27 -16.11
N LEU A 68 15.60 4.13 -15.12
CA LEU A 68 14.64 5.20 -14.80
C LEU A 68 14.77 6.32 -15.85
N PRO A 69 13.67 6.99 -16.25
CA PRO A 69 13.75 8.18 -17.11
C PRO A 69 14.59 9.28 -16.47
N SER A 70 15.36 10.01 -17.29
CA SER A 70 15.96 11.28 -16.87
C SER A 70 14.89 12.36 -16.73
N LEU A 71 15.09 13.32 -15.82
CA LEU A 71 14.26 14.52 -15.76
C LEU A 71 14.53 15.39 -17.01
N PRO A 72 13.56 16.21 -17.44
CA PRO A 72 13.81 17.32 -18.35
C PRO A 72 14.86 18.26 -17.78
N GLU A 73 15.76 18.77 -18.62
CA GLU A 73 16.87 19.62 -18.21
C GLU A 73 16.38 20.90 -17.49
N ASP A 74 15.30 21.52 -17.96
CA ASP A 74 14.71 22.72 -17.36
C ASP A 74 14.01 22.45 -16.01
N LEU A 75 13.53 21.23 -15.79
CA LEU A 75 13.00 20.79 -14.50
C LEU A 75 14.13 20.43 -13.53
N SER A 76 15.16 19.74 -13.99
CA SER A 76 16.34 19.41 -13.18
C SER A 76 17.07 20.68 -12.73
N ASN A 77 17.30 21.63 -13.64
CA ASN A 77 17.88 22.93 -13.31
C ASN A 77 17.02 23.72 -12.29
N TYR A 78 15.68 23.61 -12.36
CA TYR A 78 14.82 24.24 -11.35
C TYR A 78 14.90 23.55 -9.98
N ILE A 79 14.92 22.21 -9.93
CA ILE A 79 15.09 21.44 -8.68
C ILE A 79 16.46 21.74 -8.06
N ASN A 80 17.53 21.71 -8.86
CA ASN A 80 18.90 21.98 -8.42
C ASN A 80 19.09 23.43 -7.93
N SER A 81 18.20 24.36 -8.24
CA SER A 81 18.23 25.70 -7.63
C SER A 81 18.04 25.67 -6.11
N PHE A 82 17.38 24.62 -5.59
CA PHE A 82 17.21 24.37 -4.16
C PHE A 82 18.37 23.57 -3.54
N ASP A 83 19.36 23.12 -4.31
CA ASP A 83 20.50 22.34 -3.78
C ASP A 83 21.55 23.25 -3.11
N LYS A 84 21.20 23.70 -1.91
CA LYS A 84 22.01 24.54 -1.02
C LYS A 84 21.44 24.52 0.40
N GLU A 85 22.19 25.08 1.35
CA GLU A 85 21.68 25.33 2.70
C GLU A 85 20.69 26.51 2.71
N PHE A 86 19.66 26.41 3.56
CA PHE A 86 18.71 27.48 3.88
C PHE A 86 18.83 27.78 5.38
N ALA A 87 19.01 29.06 5.74
CA ALA A 87 19.20 29.46 7.13
C ALA A 87 17.86 29.52 7.88
N GLU A 88 16.85 30.16 7.27
CA GLU A 88 15.50 30.24 7.82
C GLU A 88 14.47 29.62 6.85
N PRO A 89 13.37 29.02 7.35
CA PRO A 89 12.29 28.52 6.50
C PRO A 89 11.67 29.56 5.56
N LEU A 90 11.77 30.85 5.92
CA LEU A 90 11.29 31.96 5.11
C LEU A 90 12.14 32.17 3.84
N ASP A 91 13.43 31.82 3.85
CA ASP A 91 14.31 31.86 2.67
C ASP A 91 13.83 30.86 1.61
N LEU A 92 13.46 29.65 2.06
CA LEU A 92 12.87 28.61 1.22
C LEU A 92 11.51 29.06 0.65
N TYR A 93 10.67 29.71 1.46
CA TYR A 93 9.39 30.26 1.01
C TYR A 93 9.58 31.31 -0.09
N TYR A 94 10.49 32.28 0.11
CA TYR A 94 10.77 33.31 -0.89
C TYR A 94 11.44 32.75 -2.15
N GLN A 95 12.32 31.75 -2.03
CA GLN A 95 12.85 31.07 -3.20
C GLN A 95 11.76 30.31 -3.97
N ALA A 96 10.87 29.59 -3.29
CA ALA A 96 9.75 28.91 -3.94
C ALA A 96 8.91 29.90 -4.77
N HIS A 97 8.70 31.12 -4.26
CA HIS A 97 7.93 32.18 -4.91
C HIS A 97 8.74 33.14 -5.82
N SER A 98 10.05 32.91 -6.00
CA SER A 98 10.91 33.74 -6.86
C SER A 98 10.53 33.72 -8.35
N ASN A 99 9.78 32.70 -8.77
CA ASN A 99 9.35 32.45 -10.14
C ASN A 99 7.83 32.21 -10.18
N VAL A 100 7.18 32.52 -11.30
CA VAL A 100 5.73 32.29 -11.49
C VAL A 100 5.50 31.36 -12.67
N PHE A 101 5.28 30.08 -12.38
CA PHE A 101 5.06 29.04 -13.39
C PHE A 101 3.61 28.95 -13.83
N HIS A 102 3.38 28.80 -15.14
CA HIS A 102 2.02 28.66 -15.68
C HIS A 102 1.44 27.27 -15.34
N PRO A 103 0.30 27.18 -14.61
CA PRO A 103 -0.13 25.94 -13.95
C PRO A 103 -0.45 24.76 -14.90
N PHE A 104 -0.75 25.03 -16.17
CA PHE A 104 -1.03 23.98 -17.17
C PHE A 104 0.15 23.66 -18.09
N GLN A 105 1.06 24.61 -18.33
CA GLN A 105 2.18 24.45 -19.28
C GLN A 105 3.46 24.01 -18.56
N GLU A 106 3.71 24.54 -17.37
CA GLU A 106 4.88 24.24 -16.55
C GLU A 106 4.49 23.47 -15.28
N LYS A 107 3.46 22.61 -15.39
CA LYS A 107 2.81 21.90 -14.28
C LYS A 107 3.81 21.20 -13.34
N ASP A 108 4.88 20.62 -13.86
CA ASP A 108 5.86 19.88 -13.06
C ASP A 108 6.78 20.84 -12.26
N LYS A 109 7.14 22.01 -12.80
CA LYS A 109 7.81 23.08 -12.03
C LYS A 109 6.85 23.71 -11.01
N LYS A 110 5.59 23.90 -11.38
CA LYS A 110 4.55 24.41 -10.47
C LYS A 110 4.33 23.47 -9.28
N TRP A 111 4.40 22.16 -9.52
CA TRP A 111 4.37 21.12 -8.49
C TRP A 111 5.61 21.18 -7.57
N VAL A 112 6.83 21.31 -8.11
CA VAL A 112 8.05 21.52 -7.29
C VAL A 112 7.93 22.80 -6.43
N GLN A 113 7.46 23.91 -7.01
CA GLN A 113 7.17 25.14 -6.26
C GLN A 113 6.19 24.90 -5.10
N GLN A 114 5.13 24.10 -5.32
CA GLN A 114 4.16 23.76 -4.28
C GLN A 114 4.77 22.89 -3.18
N ILE A 115 5.70 21.98 -3.49
CA ILE A 115 6.43 21.18 -2.49
C ILE A 115 7.29 22.11 -1.62
N CYS A 116 8.13 22.94 -2.23
CA CYS A 116 9.04 23.83 -1.50
C CYS A 116 8.27 24.86 -0.65
N SER A 117 7.18 25.42 -1.15
CA SER A 117 6.28 26.28 -0.37
C SER A 117 5.65 25.53 0.81
N SER A 118 5.12 24.32 0.58
CA SER A 118 4.44 23.55 1.64
C SER A 118 5.42 23.09 2.72
N ALA A 119 6.66 22.76 2.33
CA ALA A 119 7.72 22.43 3.28
C ALA A 119 8.10 23.64 4.16
N ALA A 120 8.25 24.82 3.56
CA ALA A 120 8.46 26.06 4.32
C ALA A 120 7.34 26.31 5.34
N ASP A 121 6.07 26.19 4.94
CA ASP A 121 4.92 26.31 5.84
C ASP A 121 4.97 25.26 6.98
N LEU A 122 5.34 24.02 6.69
CA LEU A 122 5.47 22.94 7.70
C LEU A 122 6.52 23.27 8.78
N TYR A 123 7.62 23.94 8.41
CA TYR A 123 8.62 24.43 9.38
C TYR A 123 8.17 25.70 10.11
N LEU A 124 7.68 26.71 9.38
CA LEU A 124 7.23 28.00 9.93
C LEU A 124 6.17 27.82 11.03
N TYR A 125 5.21 26.91 10.80
CA TYR A 125 4.15 26.60 11.76
C TYR A 125 4.50 25.46 12.73
N LYS A 126 5.76 24.96 12.73
CA LYS A 126 6.25 23.84 13.56
C LYS A 126 5.29 22.64 13.53
N MET A 127 4.82 22.32 12.33
CA MET A 127 3.82 21.27 12.12
C MET A 127 4.40 19.88 12.35
N LEU A 128 5.66 19.66 11.99
CA LEU A 128 6.34 18.38 12.14
C LEU A 128 6.53 18.02 13.63
N ASP A 129 6.94 18.98 14.46
CA ASP A 129 7.05 18.87 15.93
C ASP A 129 5.73 18.41 16.60
N ASN A 130 4.58 18.73 15.99
CA ASN A 130 3.26 18.59 16.58
C ASN A 130 2.34 17.57 15.85
N CYS A 131 2.89 16.67 15.02
CA CYS A 131 2.10 15.70 14.23
C CYS A 131 1.44 14.55 15.04
N ASN A 132 1.45 14.63 16.38
CA ASN A 132 1.07 13.64 17.39
C ASN A 132 -0.36 13.02 17.34
N SER A 133 -1.19 13.20 16.30
CA SER A 133 -2.64 12.86 16.41
C SER A 133 -3.41 12.31 15.20
N LEU A 134 -2.92 12.35 13.95
CA LEU A 134 -3.66 11.68 12.86
C LEU A 134 -2.81 11.40 11.60
N GLU A 135 -2.66 10.13 11.28
CA GLU A 135 -2.10 9.56 10.04
C GLU A 135 -2.60 10.29 8.77
N ALA A 136 -3.92 10.46 8.64
CA ALA A 136 -4.52 11.17 7.51
C ALA A 136 -4.15 12.66 7.41
N LYS A 137 -3.84 13.35 8.53
CA LYS A 137 -3.34 14.74 8.46
C LYS A 137 -1.94 14.77 7.84
N VAL A 138 -1.08 13.81 8.20
CA VAL A 138 0.29 13.69 7.67
C VAL A 138 0.24 13.37 6.19
N LYS A 139 -0.53 12.33 5.81
CA LYS A 139 -0.76 11.91 4.42
C LYS A 139 -1.22 13.06 3.51
N HIS A 140 -2.08 13.95 3.99
CA HIS A 140 -2.67 15.04 3.19
C HIS A 140 -2.04 16.43 3.41
N ARG A 141 -1.05 16.59 4.30
CA ARG A 141 -0.28 17.85 4.46
C ARG A 141 1.20 17.72 4.11
N VAL A 142 1.82 16.60 4.45
CA VAL A 142 3.18 16.28 4.03
C VAL A 142 3.10 15.65 2.63
N TRP A 143 2.55 14.44 2.54
CA TRP A 143 2.59 13.61 1.33
C TRP A 143 1.52 13.93 0.27
N SER A 144 0.97 15.15 0.26
CA SER A 144 -0.03 15.58 -0.73
C SER A 144 0.51 15.58 -2.16
N PHE A 145 1.80 15.90 -2.31
CA PHE A 145 2.50 15.96 -3.59
C PHE A 145 2.65 14.60 -4.30
N LEU A 146 2.40 13.48 -3.60
CA LEU A 146 2.37 12.14 -4.21
C LEU A 146 1.24 11.98 -5.23
N TYR A 147 0.10 12.64 -5.03
CA TYR A 147 -1.04 12.57 -5.95
C TYR A 147 -1.21 13.83 -6.79
N THR A 148 -0.88 15.03 -6.29
CA THR A 148 -1.05 16.26 -7.10
C THR A 148 -0.10 16.35 -8.31
N LEU A 149 0.99 15.58 -8.35
CA LEU A 149 1.82 15.45 -9.56
C LEU A 149 1.03 14.92 -10.79
N PHE A 150 -0.05 14.18 -10.53
CA PHE A 150 -0.92 13.57 -11.53
C PHE A 150 -2.10 14.47 -11.92
N ASP A 151 -2.30 15.61 -11.25
CA ASP A 151 -3.36 16.56 -11.58
C ASP A 151 -3.22 17.05 -13.03
N GLY A 152 -4.33 17.03 -13.77
CA GLY A 152 -4.36 17.36 -15.20
C GLY A 152 -3.62 16.37 -16.11
N SER A 153 -3.19 15.19 -15.62
CA SER A 153 -2.63 14.12 -16.44
C SER A 153 -3.69 13.10 -16.89
N LYS A 154 -3.35 12.20 -17.82
CA LYS A 154 -4.20 11.04 -18.16
C LYS A 154 -4.34 10.06 -16.99
N LEU A 155 -3.26 9.92 -16.21
CA LEU A 155 -3.19 9.05 -15.06
C LEU A 155 -4.01 9.66 -13.91
N LYS A 156 -4.99 8.90 -13.43
CA LYS A 156 -5.88 9.29 -12.34
C LYS A 156 -5.41 8.61 -11.05
N VAL A 157 -5.61 9.31 -9.94
CA VAL A 157 -5.38 8.78 -8.59
C VAL A 157 -6.70 8.74 -7.85
N GLU A 158 -7.12 7.56 -7.40
CA GLU A 158 -8.19 7.44 -6.40
C GLU A 158 -7.55 7.24 -5.03
N ILE A 159 -8.08 7.92 -4.01
CA ILE A 159 -7.58 7.91 -2.64
C ILE A 159 -8.63 7.37 -1.67
N GLY A 160 -8.19 6.64 -0.63
CA GLY A 160 -9.05 6.19 0.48
C GLY A 160 -9.51 4.74 0.39
N GLU A 161 -8.60 3.81 0.66
CA GLU A 161 -8.86 2.35 0.79
C GLU A 161 -9.60 1.70 -0.40
N LYS A 162 -9.31 2.10 -1.65
CA LYS A 162 -9.99 1.57 -2.84
C LYS A 162 -9.56 0.12 -3.12
N SER A 163 -10.52 -0.75 -3.40
CA SER A 163 -10.27 -2.17 -3.70
C SER A 163 -9.83 -2.36 -5.15
N SER A 164 -8.63 -2.91 -5.37
CA SER A 164 -8.07 -3.15 -6.70
C SER A 164 -8.94 -4.09 -7.53
N VAL A 165 -9.22 -3.68 -8.76
CA VAL A 165 -9.95 -4.43 -9.77
C VAL A 165 -9.15 -5.63 -10.25
N ALA A 166 -7.85 -5.49 -10.51
CA ALA A 166 -7.00 -6.60 -10.93
C ALA A 166 -6.96 -7.70 -9.86
N SER A 167 -6.77 -7.29 -8.60
CA SER A 167 -6.72 -8.22 -7.46
C SER A 167 -8.06 -8.87 -7.16
N ALA A 168 -9.16 -8.18 -7.45
CA ALA A 168 -10.51 -8.75 -7.45
C ALA A 168 -10.69 -9.76 -8.60
N ILE A 169 -10.24 -9.46 -9.82
CA ILE A 169 -10.35 -10.38 -10.97
C ILE A 169 -9.61 -11.69 -10.67
N ARG A 170 -8.37 -11.65 -10.19
CA ARG A 170 -7.64 -12.88 -9.80
C ARG A 170 -8.41 -13.65 -8.70
N ARG A 171 -8.89 -12.99 -7.64
CA ARG A 171 -9.63 -13.64 -6.53
C ARG A 171 -10.99 -14.25 -6.90
N ASN A 172 -11.46 -14.04 -8.13
CA ASN A 172 -12.74 -14.51 -8.62
C ASN A 172 -12.61 -15.25 -9.97
N ASN A 173 -11.39 -15.58 -10.42
CA ASN A 173 -11.10 -16.31 -11.67
C ASN A 173 -11.87 -17.64 -11.77
N GLU A 174 -12.03 -18.34 -10.65
CA GLU A 174 -12.70 -19.65 -10.55
C GLU A 174 -14.22 -19.55 -10.28
N ARG A 175 -14.79 -18.33 -10.17
CA ARG A 175 -16.24 -18.18 -9.93
C ARG A 175 -17.06 -18.44 -11.20
N ARG A 176 -17.54 -19.68 -11.28
CA ARG A 176 -18.47 -20.20 -12.30
C ARG A 176 -19.93 -19.74 -12.13
N LEU A 177 -20.73 -19.97 -13.17
CA LEU A 177 -22.20 -19.92 -13.10
C LEU A 177 -22.73 -21.06 -12.21
N GLU A 178 -24.01 -20.99 -11.86
CA GLU A 178 -24.67 -21.98 -11.00
C GLU A 178 -25.17 -23.17 -11.81
N GLY A 179 -25.13 -24.36 -11.21
CA GLY A 179 -25.50 -25.59 -11.88
C GLY A 179 -25.43 -26.77 -10.91
N GLN A 180 -24.21 -27.20 -10.56
CA GLN A 180 -23.96 -28.22 -9.52
C GLN A 180 -23.72 -27.60 -8.13
N GLU A 181 -23.18 -26.37 -8.09
CA GLU A 181 -22.85 -25.64 -6.86
C GLU A 181 -23.50 -24.25 -6.86
N VAL A 182 -23.77 -23.74 -5.66
CA VAL A 182 -24.23 -22.36 -5.42
C VAL A 182 -23.05 -21.38 -5.58
N ARG A 183 -23.28 -20.23 -6.21
CA ARG A 183 -22.22 -19.26 -6.48
C ARG A 183 -21.79 -18.55 -5.22
N GLN A 184 -20.58 -18.85 -4.76
CA GLN A 184 -19.95 -18.14 -3.65
C GLN A 184 -19.98 -16.61 -3.87
N ARG A 185 -20.02 -15.82 -2.80
CA ARG A 185 -20.03 -14.35 -2.86
C ARG A 185 -18.79 -13.82 -3.62
N LYS A 186 -18.91 -12.67 -4.30
CA LYS A 186 -17.74 -12.02 -4.93
C LYS A 186 -16.73 -11.65 -3.85
N ASN A 187 -15.50 -12.13 -3.97
CA ASN A 187 -14.38 -11.73 -3.13
C ASN A 187 -13.92 -10.31 -3.53
N MET A 188 -13.62 -9.47 -2.55
CA MET A 188 -13.03 -8.15 -2.82
C MET A 188 -11.54 -8.28 -3.18
N GLY A 189 -11.06 -7.40 -4.06
CA GLY A 189 -9.62 -7.22 -4.25
C GLY A 189 -8.98 -6.64 -2.99
N ASN A 190 -7.65 -6.67 -2.91
CA ASN A 190 -6.96 -5.96 -1.84
C ASN A 190 -7.33 -4.46 -1.86
N LYS A 191 -7.56 -3.88 -0.69
CA LYS A 191 -7.70 -2.44 -0.52
C LYS A 191 -6.31 -1.81 -0.55
N MET A 192 -6.13 -0.82 -1.40
CA MET A 192 -4.94 0.02 -1.51
C MET A 192 -5.33 1.43 -1.06
N ASP A 193 -4.42 2.17 -0.44
CA ASP A 193 -4.73 3.49 0.10
C ASP A 193 -4.76 4.62 -0.94
N MET A 194 -4.09 4.38 -2.06
CA MET A 194 -4.27 5.05 -3.34
C MET A 194 -4.22 4.01 -4.47
N LEU A 195 -4.87 4.29 -5.60
CA LEU A 195 -4.73 3.54 -6.86
C LEU A 195 -4.38 4.52 -7.99
N PHE A 196 -3.34 4.20 -8.76
CA PHE A 196 -2.94 4.92 -9.97
C PHE A 196 -3.41 4.14 -11.19
N PHE A 197 -4.14 4.76 -12.11
CA PHE A 197 -4.73 4.08 -13.27
C PHE A 197 -4.92 4.99 -14.48
N CYS A 198 -4.98 4.39 -15.67
CA CYS A 198 -5.50 5.03 -16.89
C CYS A 198 -6.68 4.18 -17.39
N ASP A 199 -7.85 4.82 -17.49
CA ASP A 199 -9.12 4.16 -17.80
C ASP A 199 -9.36 2.89 -16.96
N ASP A 200 -9.54 1.72 -17.58
CA ASP A 200 -9.73 0.44 -16.86
C ASP A 200 -8.40 -0.26 -16.47
N CYS A 201 -7.24 0.36 -16.70
CA CYS A 201 -5.92 -0.24 -16.45
C CYS A 201 -5.29 0.32 -15.17
N GLU A 202 -5.18 -0.52 -14.14
CA GLU A 202 -4.40 -0.22 -12.92
C GLU A 202 -2.90 -0.27 -13.24
N LEU A 203 -2.14 0.74 -12.76
CA LEU A 203 -0.74 1.01 -13.09
C LEU A 203 0.13 1.29 -11.84
N GLY A 204 -0.48 1.37 -10.65
CA GLY A 204 0.17 1.57 -9.36
C GLY A 204 -0.83 1.53 -8.20
N CYS A 205 -0.31 1.44 -6.97
CA CYS A 205 -1.09 1.41 -5.74
C CYS A 205 -0.30 1.94 -4.52
N THR A 206 -0.90 2.06 -3.33
CA THR A 206 -0.17 2.32 -2.05
C THR A 206 -0.58 1.48 -0.84
N GLU A 207 0.42 1.02 -0.05
CA GLU A 207 0.41 -0.10 0.93
C GLU A 207 1.56 -0.05 1.98
N VAL A 208 1.31 -0.08 3.31
CA VAL A 208 2.21 0.71 4.22
C VAL A 208 2.19 0.40 5.75
N GLY A 209 3.08 1.04 6.53
CA GLY A 209 3.06 1.16 8.02
C GLY A 209 3.00 2.59 8.64
N LYS A 210 3.54 2.75 9.86
CA LYS A 210 3.81 4.04 10.56
C LYS A 210 5.30 4.07 10.96
N ASP A 211 5.88 5.21 11.36
CA ASP A 211 7.28 5.24 11.88
C ASP A 211 7.48 4.37 13.14
N SER A 212 6.40 4.11 13.89
CA SER A 212 6.40 3.18 15.03
C SER A 212 6.22 1.71 14.63
N VAL A 213 6.36 1.37 13.35
CA VAL A 213 6.32 0.02 12.79
C VAL A 213 7.69 -0.20 12.17
N GLY A 214 8.49 -1.09 12.75
CA GLY A 214 9.80 -1.46 12.21
C GLY A 214 9.67 -2.17 10.87
N VAL A 215 10.81 -2.34 10.17
CA VAL A 215 10.86 -3.18 8.97
C VAL A 215 10.48 -4.63 9.31
N ASP A 216 10.85 -5.07 10.52
CA ASP A 216 10.61 -6.42 11.04
C ASP A 216 9.19 -6.62 11.65
N ASP A 217 8.32 -5.61 11.63
CA ASP A 217 6.97 -5.73 12.21
C ASP A 217 5.97 -6.41 11.26
N ASP A 218 5.02 -7.17 11.84
CA ASP A 218 3.96 -7.91 11.15
C ASP A 218 3.20 -7.09 10.08
N LYS A 219 3.04 -5.77 10.28
CA LYS A 219 2.36 -4.90 9.29
C LYS A 219 3.27 -4.63 8.07
N CYS A 220 4.56 -4.39 8.28
CA CYS A 220 5.50 -4.18 7.17
C CYS A 220 5.58 -5.45 6.30
N MET A 221 5.79 -6.61 6.93
CA MET A 221 5.82 -7.90 6.25
C MET A 221 4.47 -8.26 5.59
N GLY A 222 3.36 -8.11 6.32
CA GLY A 222 2.03 -8.50 5.83
C GLY A 222 1.49 -7.62 4.69
N ASP A 223 1.53 -6.30 4.87
CA ASP A 223 0.96 -5.36 3.91
C ASP A 223 2.00 -4.96 2.84
N GLY A 224 3.23 -4.63 3.23
CA GLY A 224 4.31 -4.19 2.32
C GLY A 224 5.10 -5.30 1.61
N MET A 225 5.24 -6.50 2.19
CA MET A 225 5.99 -7.61 1.57
C MET A 225 5.11 -8.75 1.01
N LEU A 226 3.80 -8.78 1.28
CA LEU A 226 2.89 -9.80 0.73
C LEU A 226 1.65 -9.22 -0.01
N LYS A 227 0.85 -8.38 0.64
CA LYS A 227 -0.38 -7.79 0.06
C LYS A 227 -0.06 -6.90 -1.15
N LEU A 228 0.93 -6.03 -1.03
CA LEU A 228 1.42 -5.15 -2.09
C LEU A 228 1.99 -5.92 -3.30
N PRO A 229 3.08 -6.72 -3.17
CA PRO A 229 3.63 -7.51 -4.28
C PRO A 229 2.60 -8.30 -5.08
N LYS A 230 1.70 -9.02 -4.39
CA LYS A 230 0.66 -9.82 -5.05
C LYS A 230 -0.35 -8.97 -5.81
N THR A 231 -0.61 -7.73 -5.37
CA THR A 231 -1.49 -6.78 -6.07
C THR A 231 -0.79 -6.18 -7.29
N MET A 232 0.47 -5.74 -7.14
CA MET A 232 1.27 -5.25 -8.27
C MET A 232 1.39 -6.29 -9.38
N LYS A 233 1.59 -7.57 -9.03
CA LYS A 233 1.59 -8.67 -10.00
C LYS A 233 0.21 -8.94 -10.62
N ASP A 234 -0.90 -8.75 -9.89
CA ASP A 234 -2.24 -8.79 -10.51
C ASP A 234 -2.38 -7.71 -11.59
N MET A 235 -1.94 -6.48 -11.29
CA MET A 235 -1.96 -5.35 -12.24
C MET A 235 -1.10 -5.64 -13.47
N LEU A 236 0.12 -6.15 -13.28
CA LEU A 236 0.99 -6.58 -14.38
C LEU A 236 0.34 -7.68 -15.23
N CYS A 237 -0.22 -8.71 -14.61
CA CYS A 237 -0.94 -9.78 -15.32
C CYS A 237 -2.15 -9.26 -16.11
N MET A 238 -2.83 -8.21 -15.66
CA MET A 238 -3.88 -7.53 -16.43
C MET A 238 -3.30 -6.69 -17.58
N ALA A 239 -2.27 -5.89 -17.31
CA ALA A 239 -1.62 -5.04 -18.30
C ALA A 239 -0.92 -5.82 -19.43
N ALA A 240 -0.44 -7.03 -19.13
CA ALA A 240 0.07 -8.01 -20.09
C ALA A 240 -1.04 -8.60 -20.96
N LYS A 241 -2.19 -9.02 -20.40
CA LYS A 241 -3.36 -9.48 -21.18
C LYS A 241 -3.89 -8.43 -22.16
N LEU A 242 -3.68 -7.14 -21.89
CA LEU A 242 -3.99 -6.06 -22.82
C LEU A 242 -2.99 -5.91 -23.98
N LEU A 243 -1.77 -6.47 -23.86
CA LEU A 243 -0.80 -6.59 -24.96
C LEU A 243 -1.02 -7.86 -25.78
N THR A 244 -1.09 -9.02 -25.11
CA THR A 244 -0.89 -10.36 -25.69
C THR A 244 -2.08 -10.88 -26.50
N THR A 245 -2.95 -10.02 -27.02
CA THR A 245 -4.16 -10.46 -27.73
C THR A 245 -3.95 -10.69 -29.22
N ILE A 246 -2.94 -11.50 -29.56
CA ILE A 246 -2.81 -12.13 -30.89
C ILE A 246 -2.44 -13.60 -30.70
N THR A 247 -3.42 -14.49 -30.82
CA THR A 247 -3.22 -15.88 -31.22
C THR A 247 -4.35 -16.25 -32.17
N CYS A 248 -4.05 -16.38 -33.47
CA CYS A 248 -5.06 -16.71 -34.47
C CYS A 248 -5.39 -18.21 -34.41
N SER A 249 -6.64 -18.56 -34.14
CA SER A 249 -7.10 -19.96 -34.03
C SER A 249 -7.45 -20.63 -35.37
N CYS A 250 -6.83 -20.20 -36.49
CA CYS A 250 -7.09 -20.80 -37.80
C CYS A 250 -6.28 -22.09 -38.01
N ALA A 251 -6.84 -23.23 -37.62
CA ALA A 251 -6.23 -24.56 -37.76
C ALA A 251 -6.15 -25.09 -39.23
N ARG A 252 -5.83 -24.21 -40.20
CA ARG A 252 -5.74 -24.50 -41.65
C ARG A 252 -4.68 -23.71 -42.43
N CYS A 253 -3.88 -22.84 -41.81
CA CYS A 253 -2.76 -22.16 -42.49
C CYS A 253 -1.44 -22.86 -42.18
N SER A 254 -0.89 -23.60 -43.15
CA SER A 254 0.34 -24.38 -43.02
C SER A 254 1.61 -23.54 -42.88
N ASP A 255 1.59 -22.30 -43.38
CA ASP A 255 2.81 -21.55 -43.76
C ASP A 255 3.09 -20.31 -42.88
N CYS A 256 2.44 -20.16 -41.72
CA CYS A 256 2.72 -19.07 -40.78
C CYS A 256 3.86 -19.41 -39.80
N SER A 257 5.07 -19.58 -40.32
CA SER A 257 6.29 -19.70 -39.52
C SER A 257 6.71 -18.33 -38.92
N VAL A 258 5.98 -17.86 -37.91
CA VAL A 258 6.38 -16.71 -37.08
C VAL A 258 7.22 -17.23 -35.92
N SER A 259 8.49 -16.85 -35.85
CA SER A 259 9.43 -17.31 -34.83
C SER A 259 9.07 -16.82 -33.43
N GLU A 260 8.99 -17.73 -32.44
CA GLU A 260 8.95 -17.36 -31.02
C GLU A 260 10.30 -16.78 -30.56
N SER A 261 10.50 -15.47 -30.74
CA SER A 261 11.62 -14.73 -30.16
C SER A 261 11.25 -13.27 -29.87
N SER A 262 11.94 -12.66 -28.89
CA SER A 262 11.79 -11.26 -28.43
C SER A 262 10.36 -10.78 -28.09
N TRP A 263 9.79 -11.27 -26.98
CA TRP A 263 8.60 -10.67 -26.33
C TRP A 263 8.78 -10.44 -24.81
N CYS A 264 10.02 -10.16 -24.41
CA CYS A 264 10.43 -9.81 -23.04
C CYS A 264 10.73 -8.30 -22.91
N ASN A 265 9.74 -7.45 -23.20
CA ASN A 265 9.81 -6.02 -22.86
C ASN A 265 8.44 -5.34 -22.95
N THR A 266 7.75 -5.18 -21.80
CA THR A 266 7.18 -3.92 -21.27
C THR A 266 6.13 -4.27 -20.21
N LYS A 267 6.28 -3.73 -18.99
CA LYS A 267 5.31 -2.89 -18.26
C LYS A 267 5.67 -2.84 -16.77
N LYS A 268 5.97 -1.63 -16.28
CA LYS A 268 6.41 -1.37 -14.91
C LYS A 268 5.27 -0.81 -14.07
N VAL A 269 5.11 -1.33 -12.85
CA VAL A 269 4.16 -0.86 -11.82
C VAL A 269 4.97 -0.48 -10.58
N LEU A 270 4.63 0.64 -9.93
CA LEU A 270 5.54 1.35 -9.01
C LEU A 270 4.77 2.10 -7.89
N TYR A 271 5.33 2.21 -6.67
CA TYR A 271 4.57 2.48 -5.42
C TYR A 271 5.38 3.26 -4.34
N MET A 272 4.72 4.01 -3.41
CA MET A 272 5.24 4.50 -2.10
C MET A 272 4.18 4.71 -0.95
N ASN A 273 4.62 5.01 0.30
CA ASN A 273 4.03 4.76 1.66
C ASN A 273 2.88 5.72 2.22
N GLN A 274 2.22 5.41 3.39
CA GLN A 274 0.95 5.92 4.08
C GLN A 274 -0.51 5.54 3.49
N GLU A 275 -1.52 4.70 3.93
CA GLU A 275 -2.03 3.62 4.90
C GLU A 275 -2.02 3.73 6.46
N GLN A 276 -2.87 3.03 7.29
CA GLN A 276 -4.27 2.44 7.23
C GLN A 276 -4.70 1.73 8.57
N GLU A 277 -6.01 1.60 8.85
CA GLU A 277 -6.62 1.05 10.11
C GLU A 277 -7.44 -0.28 9.95
N ARG A 278 -7.49 -1.10 11.02
CA ARG A 278 -8.45 -2.21 11.35
C ARG A 278 -8.23 -3.65 10.80
N LYS A 279 -7.50 -4.46 11.58
CA LYS A 279 -7.82 -5.89 11.84
C LYS A 279 -7.71 -6.24 13.33
N VAL A 280 -8.74 -5.94 14.12
CA VAL A 280 -8.89 -6.45 15.50
C VAL A 280 -10.26 -7.11 15.63
N LEU A 281 -10.29 -8.43 15.91
CA LEU A 281 -11.40 -9.23 16.53
C LEU A 281 -11.28 -10.76 16.30
N ARG A 282 -10.07 -11.35 16.18
CA ARG A 282 -9.93 -12.83 16.05
C ARG A 282 -8.90 -13.55 16.93
N ASP A 283 -8.08 -12.84 17.70
CA ASP A 283 -7.41 -13.44 18.85
C ASP A 283 -7.60 -12.55 20.09
N GLN A 284 -7.96 -13.18 21.21
CA GLN A 284 -8.11 -12.54 22.52
C GLN A 284 -6.86 -12.71 23.39
N ASN A 285 -5.97 -13.65 23.06
CA ASN A 285 -4.77 -13.94 23.84
C ASN A 285 -3.62 -13.00 23.45
N GLY A 286 -3.30 -12.88 22.16
CA GLY A 286 -2.32 -11.95 21.64
C GLY A 286 -2.63 -10.49 22.00
N LEU A 287 -3.91 -10.08 21.94
CA LEU A 287 -4.33 -8.74 22.35
C LEU A 287 -4.07 -8.47 23.86
N LYS A 288 -4.29 -9.47 24.72
CA LYS A 288 -3.97 -9.39 26.15
C LYS A 288 -2.46 -9.43 26.42
N ALA A 289 -1.67 -10.10 25.58
CA ALA A 289 -0.21 -10.05 25.65
C ALA A 289 0.35 -8.69 25.21
N TYR A 290 -0.17 -8.13 24.11
CA TYR A 290 0.18 -6.80 23.60
C TYR A 290 -0.11 -5.69 24.63
N VAL A 291 -1.31 -5.66 25.22
CA VAL A 291 -1.63 -4.69 26.28
C VAL A 291 -0.72 -4.84 27.50
N LYS A 292 -0.38 -6.08 27.90
CA LYS A 292 0.61 -6.31 28.99
C LYS A 292 2.01 -5.82 28.63
N ASN A 293 2.40 -5.79 27.35
CA ASN A 293 3.65 -5.21 26.89
C ASN A 293 3.60 -3.66 26.98
N LEU A 294 2.54 -3.03 26.44
CA LEU A 294 2.33 -1.58 26.56
C LEU A 294 2.45 -1.08 28.01
N LYS A 295 1.83 -1.78 28.98
CA LYS A 295 1.91 -1.43 30.40
C LYS A 295 3.29 -1.64 31.03
N LYS A 296 4.12 -2.56 30.53
CA LYS A 296 5.53 -2.67 30.96
C LYS A 296 6.36 -1.47 30.51
N ASN A 297 5.96 -0.82 29.41
CA ASN A 297 6.62 0.35 28.85
C ASN A 297 5.94 1.66 29.31
N ASN A 298 5.31 1.66 30.49
CA ASN A 298 4.61 2.79 31.14
C ASN A 298 3.43 3.43 30.37
N PHE A 299 2.97 2.88 29.24
CA PHE A 299 1.80 3.43 28.54
C PHE A 299 0.50 3.20 29.32
N THR A 300 -0.26 4.29 29.54
CA THR A 300 -1.62 4.22 30.09
C THR A 300 -2.60 3.81 28.99
N VAL A 301 -3.32 2.70 29.17
CA VAL A 301 -4.21 2.14 28.15
C VAL A 301 -5.64 2.62 28.36
N ILE A 302 -6.18 3.38 27.41
CA ILE A 302 -7.50 4.02 27.54
C ILE A 302 -8.56 3.29 26.72
N GLY A 303 -9.64 2.87 27.38
CA GLY A 303 -10.87 2.44 26.72
C GLY A 303 -11.79 3.63 26.40
N TYR A 304 -12.42 3.62 25.24
CA TYR A 304 -13.45 4.59 24.88
C TYR A 304 -14.74 3.87 24.46
N ALA A 305 -15.87 4.26 25.05
CA ALA A 305 -17.18 3.75 24.68
C ALA A 305 -18.10 4.90 24.23
N ARG A 306 -18.88 4.67 23.16
CA ARG A 306 -19.93 5.61 22.75
C ARG A 306 -21.22 4.87 22.42
N LYS A 307 -22.35 5.57 22.56
CA LYS A 307 -23.66 5.09 22.09
C LYS A 307 -24.33 6.16 21.23
N SER A 308 -25.00 5.72 20.17
CA SER A 308 -25.81 6.60 19.31
C SER A 308 -27.11 7.02 20.03
N PRO A 309 -27.68 8.20 19.71
CA PRO A 309 -29.03 8.55 20.12
C PRO A 309 -30.05 7.48 19.68
N GLY A 310 -31.10 7.26 20.48
CA GLY A 310 -32.13 6.27 20.23
C GLY A 310 -33.33 6.44 21.17
N GLN A 311 -34.40 5.69 20.93
CA GLN A 311 -35.67 5.84 21.66
C GLN A 311 -35.71 5.05 23.00
N GLU A 312 -34.64 4.34 23.37
CA GLU A 312 -34.60 3.59 24.62
C GLU A 312 -34.50 4.50 25.87
N HIS A 313 -35.17 4.08 26.95
CA HIS A 313 -35.15 4.75 28.25
C HIS A 313 -33.73 4.84 28.84
N GLN A 314 -33.52 5.85 29.69
CA GLN A 314 -32.20 6.20 30.25
C GLN A 314 -31.52 5.02 30.97
N GLU A 315 -32.25 4.26 31.77
CA GLU A 315 -31.73 3.08 32.49
C GLU A 315 -31.21 2.01 31.54
N VAL A 316 -31.95 1.71 30.47
CA VAL A 316 -31.54 0.75 29.43
C VAL A 316 -30.29 1.26 28.69
N ARG A 317 -30.21 2.56 28.40
CA ARG A 317 -29.03 3.20 27.80
C ARG A 317 -27.79 3.07 28.70
N VAL A 318 -27.92 3.41 29.99
CA VAL A 318 -26.86 3.30 31.00
C VAL A 318 -26.42 1.84 31.15
N GLY A 319 -27.35 0.89 31.34
CA GLY A 319 -27.04 -0.53 31.48
C GLY A 319 -26.37 -1.16 30.24
N LEU A 320 -26.70 -0.70 29.03
CA LEU A 320 -26.00 -1.09 27.81
C LEU A 320 -24.58 -0.53 27.74
N ILE A 321 -24.36 0.71 28.18
CA ILE A 321 -23.03 1.33 28.23
C ILE A 321 -22.16 0.67 29.29
N GLN A 322 -22.67 0.39 30.49
CA GLN A 322 -21.93 -0.29 31.55
C GLN A 322 -21.44 -1.69 31.10
N LYS A 323 -22.25 -2.42 30.32
CA LYS A 323 -21.85 -3.70 29.71
C LYS A 323 -20.70 -3.56 28.70
N VAL A 324 -20.46 -2.37 28.14
CA VAL A 324 -19.27 -2.07 27.33
C VAL A 324 -18.10 -1.67 28.24
N VAL A 325 -18.32 -0.81 29.23
CA VAL A 325 -17.29 -0.39 30.21
C VAL A 325 -16.65 -1.62 30.89
N ASN A 326 -17.46 -2.54 31.43
CA ASN A 326 -16.96 -3.76 32.06
C ASN A 326 -16.11 -4.58 31.08
N LYS A 327 -16.61 -4.80 29.84
CA LYS A 327 -15.86 -5.53 28.80
C LYS A 327 -14.53 -4.89 28.43
N LEU A 328 -14.40 -3.56 28.47
CA LEU A 328 -13.12 -2.88 28.22
C LEU A 328 -12.08 -3.26 29.29
N TYR A 329 -12.49 -3.33 30.56
CA TYR A 329 -11.64 -3.86 31.64
C TYR A 329 -11.39 -5.38 31.49
N ASP A 330 -12.44 -6.20 31.38
CA ASP A 330 -12.36 -7.67 31.36
C ASP A 330 -11.58 -8.25 30.15
N THR A 331 -11.66 -7.59 28.99
CA THR A 331 -11.10 -8.10 27.72
C THR A 331 -9.88 -7.32 27.24
N LEU A 332 -9.85 -6.00 27.40
CA LEU A 332 -8.75 -5.15 26.93
C LEU A 332 -7.83 -4.66 28.04
N LEU A 333 -8.07 -5.02 29.31
CA LEU A 333 -7.21 -4.69 30.46
C LEU A 333 -6.89 -3.18 30.57
N VAL A 334 -7.83 -2.31 30.19
CA VAL A 334 -7.63 -0.85 30.20
C VAL A 334 -7.38 -0.31 31.62
N ASP A 335 -6.73 0.85 31.73
CA ASP A 335 -6.54 1.58 32.99
C ASP A 335 -7.71 2.52 33.25
N LYS A 336 -8.15 3.26 32.22
CA LYS A 336 -9.24 4.25 32.29
C LYS A 336 -10.26 4.00 31.19
N VAL A 337 -11.54 4.32 31.47
CA VAL A 337 -12.61 4.31 30.45
C VAL A 337 -13.30 5.67 30.36
N LEU A 338 -13.34 6.23 29.16
CA LEU A 338 -14.00 7.50 28.83
C LEU A 338 -15.26 7.22 27.99
N VAL A 339 -16.35 7.98 28.19
CA VAL A 339 -17.67 7.61 27.66
C VAL A 339 -18.43 8.79 27.03
N THR A 340 -18.94 8.57 25.82
CA THR A 340 -19.97 9.43 25.20
C THR A 340 -21.34 8.76 25.30
N THR A 341 -22.23 9.26 26.17
CA THR A 341 -23.52 8.58 26.41
C THR A 341 -24.52 8.74 25.27
N SER A 342 -24.38 9.79 24.45
CA SER A 342 -25.18 10.01 23.23
C SER A 342 -24.38 10.81 22.19
N SER A 343 -24.00 10.21 21.06
CA SER A 343 -23.42 10.91 19.90
C SER A 343 -23.66 10.18 18.58
N ARG A 344 -24.01 10.91 17.52
CA ARG A 344 -24.13 10.37 16.17
C ARG A 344 -22.75 10.00 15.63
N ALA A 345 -22.71 9.08 14.68
CA ALA A 345 -21.44 8.60 14.10
C ALA A 345 -20.70 9.71 13.31
N ASN A 346 -21.44 10.67 12.76
CA ASN A 346 -20.94 11.81 12.01
C ASN A 346 -20.65 13.06 12.88
N ASP A 347 -20.98 13.05 14.18
CA ASP A 347 -20.56 14.14 15.07
C ASP A 347 -19.04 14.08 15.23
N THR A 348 -18.34 15.19 14.97
CA THR A 348 -16.87 15.24 15.12
C THR A 348 -16.47 14.94 16.57
N VAL A 349 -15.30 14.31 16.79
CA VAL A 349 -14.86 13.99 18.16
C VAL A 349 -14.76 15.25 19.02
N ARG A 350 -14.30 16.37 18.45
CA ARG A 350 -14.20 17.68 19.13
C ARG A 350 -15.56 18.27 19.53
N SER A 351 -16.65 17.95 18.82
CA SER A 351 -18.00 18.48 19.07
C SER A 351 -18.88 17.57 19.92
N ARG A 352 -18.37 16.47 20.47
CA ARG A 352 -19.11 15.59 21.40
C ARG A 352 -18.94 16.05 22.83
N ASP A 353 -20.00 15.99 23.62
CA ASP A 353 -20.02 16.37 25.04
C ASP A 353 -19.54 17.81 25.35
N THR A 354 -19.55 18.71 24.35
CA THR A 354 -19.17 20.13 24.51
C THR A 354 -20.11 20.90 25.43
N ASN A 355 -21.31 20.38 25.65
CA ASN A 355 -22.32 20.99 26.53
C ASN A 355 -22.13 20.59 28.01
N GLY A 356 -20.98 19.98 28.36
CA GLY A 356 -20.59 19.65 29.73
C GLY A 356 -20.65 18.16 30.06
N LYS A 357 -20.49 17.85 31.36
CA LYS A 357 -20.53 16.47 31.85
C LYS A 357 -21.97 15.95 31.86
N ASN A 358 -22.30 15.08 30.91
CA ASN A 358 -23.62 14.45 30.80
C ASN A 358 -24.07 13.87 32.15
N ALA A 359 -25.28 14.19 32.61
CA ALA A 359 -25.87 13.65 33.85
C ALA A 359 -26.08 12.12 33.85
N GLN A 360 -25.79 11.45 32.73
CA GLN A 360 -25.79 9.99 32.59
C GLN A 360 -24.41 9.36 32.90
N LEU A 361 -23.34 10.16 33.04
CA LEU A 361 -21.99 9.67 33.38
C LEU A 361 -21.85 9.33 34.86
N THR A 362 -22.51 10.10 35.74
CA THR A 362 -22.57 9.84 37.18
C THR A 362 -23.34 8.56 37.54
N LEU A 363 -24.04 7.97 36.57
CA LEU A 363 -24.75 6.69 36.67
C LEU A 363 -23.91 5.49 36.18
N LEU A 364 -22.65 5.71 35.80
CA LEU A 364 -21.74 4.68 35.28
C LEU A 364 -20.53 4.47 36.20
N ASN A 365 -20.30 3.21 36.55
CA ASN A 365 -19.17 2.80 37.41
C ASN A 365 -17.90 2.61 36.58
N GLN A 366 -16.74 2.97 37.17
CA GLN A 366 -15.40 2.91 36.55
C GLN A 366 -15.21 3.80 35.30
N VAL A 367 -16.06 4.81 35.13
CA VAL A 367 -15.92 5.83 34.07
C VAL A 367 -15.15 7.03 34.60
N HIS A 368 -14.23 7.54 33.78
CA HIS A 368 -13.23 8.54 34.14
C HIS A 368 -13.47 9.91 33.48
N GLY A 369 -14.56 10.07 32.72
CA GLY A 369 -14.90 11.30 32.00
C GLY A 369 -15.64 11.08 30.67
N ASN A 370 -15.89 12.19 29.96
CA ASN A 370 -16.56 12.28 28.66
C ASN A 370 -15.55 12.44 27.49
N THR A 371 -16.02 12.82 26.29
CA THR A 371 -15.12 13.07 25.14
C THR A 371 -14.22 14.29 25.33
N GLN A 372 -14.65 15.32 26.07
CA GLN A 372 -13.82 16.48 26.38
C GLN A 372 -12.75 16.15 27.43
N ASP A 373 -13.09 15.40 28.49
CA ASP A 373 -12.11 14.86 29.45
C ASP A 373 -11.06 13.97 28.73
N LEU A 374 -11.49 13.17 27.73
CA LEU A 374 -10.59 12.38 26.88
C LEU A 374 -9.66 13.25 26.03
N LEU A 375 -10.19 14.30 25.40
CA LEU A 375 -9.41 15.22 24.57
C LEU A 375 -8.42 16.02 25.41
N GLU A 376 -8.83 16.53 26.57
CA GLU A 376 -7.96 17.22 27.52
C GLU A 376 -6.82 16.31 27.98
N TYR A 377 -7.11 15.05 28.31
CA TYR A 377 -6.08 14.06 28.66
C TYR A 377 -5.07 13.83 27.51
N ILE A 378 -5.55 13.66 26.27
CA ILE A 378 -4.70 13.47 25.08
C ILE A 378 -3.87 14.73 24.75
N PHE A 379 -4.41 15.93 24.98
CA PHE A 379 -3.69 17.19 24.72
C PHE A 379 -2.74 17.60 25.86
N THR A 380 -2.85 16.98 27.04
CA THR A 380 -1.95 17.22 28.18
C THR A 380 -0.87 16.15 28.36
N SER A 381 -1.06 14.93 27.82
CA SER A 381 -0.03 13.89 27.78
C SER A 381 1.14 14.25 26.84
N LYS A 382 2.24 14.74 27.42
CA LYS A 382 3.49 15.04 26.70
C LYS A 382 4.32 13.78 26.42
N ASP A 383 3.86 12.95 25.50
CA ASP A 383 4.65 11.85 24.92
C ASP A 383 4.93 12.14 23.44
N ASN A 384 6.21 12.16 23.05
CA ASN A 384 6.64 12.56 21.71
C ASN A 384 6.51 11.39 20.72
N CYS A 385 5.62 11.50 19.73
CA CYS A 385 5.46 10.49 18.69
C CYS A 385 6.10 10.98 17.37
N LEU A 386 7.27 10.42 17.03
CA LEU A 386 7.88 10.62 15.72
C LEU A 386 7.01 9.95 14.64
N VAL A 387 6.72 10.71 13.59
CA VAL A 387 5.72 10.39 12.57
C VAL A 387 6.36 9.93 11.27
N GLY A 388 5.62 9.12 10.50
CA GLY A 388 5.99 8.51 9.23
C GLY A 388 6.50 9.51 8.18
N LEU A 389 7.81 9.73 8.21
CA LEU A 389 8.56 10.61 7.29
C LEU A 389 9.58 9.79 6.50
N ASN A 390 9.20 8.56 6.13
CA ASN A 390 10.02 7.58 5.42
C ASN A 390 9.29 7.09 4.17
N LEU A 391 10.06 6.89 3.09
CA LEU A 391 9.54 6.74 1.74
C LEU A 391 10.38 5.72 0.95
N GLU A 392 9.82 4.56 0.65
CA GLU A 392 10.45 3.51 -0.13
C GLU A 392 9.72 3.35 -1.47
N VAL A 393 10.47 3.27 -2.57
CA VAL A 393 9.94 2.89 -3.88
C VAL A 393 10.11 1.40 -4.11
N VAL A 394 9.01 0.71 -4.43
CA VAL A 394 9.03 -0.68 -4.92
C VAL A 394 8.66 -0.69 -6.40
N MET A 395 9.47 -1.36 -7.22
CA MET A 395 9.22 -1.62 -8.64
C MET A 395 8.94 -3.11 -8.83
N LEU A 396 7.92 -3.46 -9.62
CA LEU A 396 7.69 -4.85 -10.06
C LEU A 396 7.75 -4.95 -11.58
N ASP A 397 8.54 -5.90 -12.08
CA ASP A 397 8.62 -6.30 -13.48
C ASP A 397 8.68 -7.83 -13.65
N SER A 398 8.72 -8.31 -14.89
CA SER A 398 9.02 -9.71 -15.27
C SER A 398 9.99 -9.64 -16.44
N PRO A 399 11.31 -9.70 -16.21
CA PRO A 399 12.30 -9.52 -17.26
C PRO A 399 12.40 -10.76 -18.15
N VAL A 400 12.57 -11.94 -17.55
CA VAL A 400 12.78 -13.22 -18.23
C VAL A 400 11.87 -14.28 -17.61
N GLY A 401 11.31 -15.14 -18.45
CA GLY A 401 10.53 -16.31 -18.05
C GLY A 401 9.24 -16.00 -17.28
N TYR A 402 9.06 -16.73 -16.18
CA TYR A 402 7.81 -16.77 -15.40
C TYR A 402 7.94 -16.03 -14.06
N ALA A 403 9.17 -15.83 -13.57
CA ALA A 403 9.45 -15.05 -12.39
C ALA A 403 9.07 -13.57 -12.60
N SER A 404 8.40 -12.98 -11.62
CA SER A 404 8.30 -11.52 -11.50
C SER A 404 9.27 -11.05 -10.44
N ARG A 405 10.11 -10.08 -10.79
CA ARG A 405 11.12 -9.51 -9.93
C ARG A 405 10.55 -8.27 -9.22
N ILE A 406 10.91 -8.12 -7.96
CA ILE A 406 10.81 -6.86 -7.23
C ILE A 406 12.21 -6.29 -7.01
N VAL A 407 12.33 -4.97 -7.18
CA VAL A 407 13.49 -4.18 -6.78
C VAL A 407 13.00 -2.99 -5.97
N ARG A 408 13.66 -2.73 -4.83
CA ARG A 408 13.40 -1.58 -3.95
C ARG A 408 14.45 -0.49 -4.13
N THR A 409 14.12 0.75 -3.75
CA THR A 409 15.12 1.79 -3.47
C THR A 409 15.53 1.74 -2.00
N ASP A 410 16.57 2.49 -1.66
CA ASP A 410 16.76 2.93 -0.28
C ASP A 410 15.55 3.73 0.23
N VAL A 411 15.43 3.86 1.56
CA VAL A 411 14.37 4.61 2.21
C VAL A 411 14.74 6.09 2.28
N PHE A 412 14.10 6.91 1.44
CA PHE A 412 14.23 8.36 1.49
C PHE A 412 13.51 8.92 2.71
N LYS A 413 14.08 9.93 3.34
CA LYS A 413 13.54 10.57 4.55
C LYS A 413 12.98 11.93 4.17
N TYR A 414 11.82 12.30 4.70
CA TYR A 414 11.31 13.66 4.54
C TYR A 414 11.98 14.59 5.56
N PRO A 415 12.48 15.77 5.14
CA PRO A 415 13.32 16.60 6.00
C PRO A 415 12.59 17.12 7.23
N LYS A 416 13.12 16.76 8.40
CA LYS A 416 12.57 17.12 9.72
C LYS A 416 12.91 18.55 10.14
N ASN A 417 13.90 19.17 9.51
CA ASN A 417 14.33 20.55 9.76
C ASN A 417 14.86 21.20 8.47
N ILE A 418 14.97 22.53 8.47
CA ILE A 418 15.35 23.31 7.28
C ILE A 418 16.77 22.99 6.78
N ASN A 419 17.70 22.68 7.69
CA ASN A 419 19.08 22.34 7.36
C ASN A 419 19.21 21.05 6.54
N SER A 420 18.33 20.05 6.75
CA SER A 420 18.33 18.81 5.96
C SER A 420 17.47 18.89 4.70
N PHE A 421 16.74 19.99 4.49
CA PHE A 421 15.72 20.15 3.44
C PHE A 421 16.18 19.63 2.08
N SER A 422 17.26 20.20 1.56
CA SER A 422 17.72 20.00 0.19
C SER A 422 18.19 18.58 -0.06
N ALA A 423 19.01 18.03 0.86
CA ALA A 423 19.56 16.68 0.78
C ALA A 423 18.48 15.58 0.87
N ASP A 424 17.43 15.81 1.68
CA ASP A 424 16.34 14.86 1.89
C ASP A 424 15.24 14.98 0.80
N ILE A 425 14.84 16.21 0.42
CA ILE A 425 13.69 16.45 -0.47
C ILE A 425 14.00 16.27 -1.95
N ILE A 426 15.21 16.59 -2.41
CA ILE A 426 15.54 16.54 -3.84
C ILE A 426 15.47 15.09 -4.36
N PRO A 427 16.05 14.07 -3.67
CA PRO A 427 15.85 12.67 -4.05
C PRO A 427 14.37 12.23 -4.06
N ILE A 428 13.57 12.74 -3.12
CA ILE A 428 12.12 12.48 -3.05
C ILE A 428 11.41 13.05 -4.29
N ILE A 429 11.65 14.32 -4.62
CA ILE A 429 11.07 15.00 -5.80
C ILE A 429 11.45 14.24 -7.08
N GLU A 430 12.74 13.93 -7.23
CA GLU A 430 13.23 13.18 -8.39
C GLU A 430 12.58 11.80 -8.52
N ILE A 431 12.56 10.98 -7.47
CA ILE A 431 12.07 9.61 -7.57
C ILE A 431 10.57 9.57 -7.82
N ILE A 432 9.79 10.55 -7.32
CA ILE A 432 8.37 10.70 -7.62
C ILE A 432 8.13 11.10 -9.08
N TRP A 433 8.93 12.04 -9.61
CA TRP A 433 8.82 12.40 -11.02
C TRP A 433 9.18 11.20 -11.93
N LYS A 434 10.29 10.51 -11.62
CA LYS A 434 10.71 9.27 -12.29
C LYS A 434 9.63 8.18 -12.21
N THR A 435 8.92 8.09 -11.08
CA THR A 435 7.77 7.18 -10.86
C THR A 435 6.63 7.43 -11.84
N LYS A 436 6.18 8.70 -11.96
CA LYS A 436 5.15 9.08 -12.94
C LYS A 436 5.62 8.82 -14.37
N ALA A 437 6.84 9.19 -14.73
CA ALA A 437 7.37 8.99 -16.08
C ALA A 437 7.43 7.49 -16.46
N VAL A 438 7.70 6.61 -15.48
CA VAL A 438 7.58 5.15 -15.64
C VAL A 438 6.12 4.73 -15.87
N MET A 439 5.16 5.19 -15.06
CA MET A 439 3.73 4.90 -15.25
C MET A 439 3.20 5.40 -16.61
N GLU A 440 3.59 6.59 -17.04
CA GLU A 440 3.23 7.14 -18.36
C GLU A 440 3.82 6.32 -19.52
N THR A 441 5.00 5.73 -19.33
CA THR A 441 5.62 4.81 -20.31
C THR A 441 4.86 3.48 -20.38
N THR A 442 4.53 2.91 -19.22
CA THR A 442 3.67 1.71 -19.10
C THR A 442 2.29 1.95 -19.75
N MET A 443 1.69 3.12 -19.50
CA MET A 443 0.42 3.58 -20.09
C MET A 443 0.49 3.69 -21.61
N LYS A 444 1.51 4.36 -22.18
CA LYS A 444 1.70 4.46 -23.64
C LYS A 444 1.76 3.07 -24.31
N ALA A 445 2.36 2.08 -23.64
CA ALA A 445 2.36 0.69 -24.10
C ALA A 445 1.02 -0.07 -23.85
N VAL A 446 0.08 0.45 -23.05
CA VAL A 446 -1.32 -0.04 -23.01
C VAL A 446 -2.15 0.58 -24.14
N GLU A 447 -1.94 1.87 -24.43
CA GLU A 447 -2.63 2.59 -25.50
C GLU A 447 -2.22 2.04 -26.88
N ASN A 448 -0.91 1.90 -27.13
CA ASN A 448 -0.33 1.39 -28.38
C ASN A 448 -0.42 -0.14 -28.55
N ARG A 449 -1.37 -0.80 -27.88
CA ARG A 449 -1.58 -2.26 -28.01
C ARG A 449 -2.03 -2.65 -29.42
N PRO A 450 -1.69 -3.86 -29.92
CA PRO A 450 -2.17 -4.31 -31.22
C PRO A 450 -3.70 -4.42 -31.28
N ARG A 451 -4.25 -4.25 -32.49
CA ARG A 451 -5.68 -4.47 -32.74
C ARG A 451 -6.02 -5.95 -32.55
N LYS A 452 -6.96 -6.24 -31.65
CA LYS A 452 -7.55 -7.57 -31.48
C LYS A 452 -8.23 -8.01 -32.79
N ALA A 453 -8.07 -9.28 -33.17
CA ALA A 453 -8.86 -9.88 -34.24
C ALA A 453 -10.36 -9.83 -33.89
N ALA A 454 -11.22 -9.60 -34.88
CA ALA A 454 -12.66 -9.59 -34.74
C ALA A 454 -13.23 -11.01 -34.97
N ASP A 455 -12.82 -11.94 -34.12
CA ASP A 455 -13.11 -13.38 -34.23
C ASP A 455 -13.59 -13.94 -32.87
N PHE A 456 -14.17 -15.14 -32.88
CA PHE A 456 -14.59 -15.85 -31.67
C PHE A 456 -13.38 -16.36 -30.89
N CYS A 457 -13.46 -16.30 -29.55
CA CYS A 457 -12.36 -16.73 -28.69
C CYS A 457 -12.33 -18.26 -28.55
N PHE A 458 -11.68 -18.95 -29.49
CA PHE A 458 -11.54 -20.41 -29.48
C PHE A 458 -10.33 -20.93 -28.67
N SER A 459 -9.47 -20.06 -28.15
CA SER A 459 -8.26 -20.47 -27.42
C SER A 459 -8.35 -20.24 -25.91
N LEU A 460 -8.03 -21.29 -25.14
CA LEU A 460 -7.63 -21.15 -23.74
C LEU A 460 -6.22 -20.52 -23.72
N GLN A 461 -6.14 -19.20 -23.78
CA GLN A 461 -4.85 -18.49 -23.73
C GLN A 461 -4.13 -18.79 -22.41
N THR A 462 -3.00 -19.48 -22.50
CA THR A 462 -2.04 -19.60 -21.39
C THR A 462 -1.53 -18.20 -21.04
N PRO A 463 -1.60 -17.77 -19.77
CA PRO A 463 -1.16 -16.43 -19.40
C PRO A 463 0.37 -16.36 -19.43
N VAL A 464 0.91 -15.41 -20.21
CA VAL A 464 2.37 -15.20 -20.37
C VAL A 464 3.08 -15.00 -19.03
N ILE A 465 2.41 -14.36 -18.06
CA ILE A 465 2.87 -14.25 -16.68
C ILE A 465 1.91 -15.07 -15.80
N PRO A 466 2.39 -16.01 -14.96
CA PRO A 466 1.53 -16.81 -14.10
C PRO A 466 0.73 -15.93 -13.12
N PRO A 467 -0.54 -16.26 -12.84
CA PRO A 467 -1.33 -15.54 -11.84
C PRO A 467 -0.76 -15.78 -10.43
N CYS A 468 -0.95 -14.83 -9.53
CA CYS A 468 -0.56 -15.01 -8.13
C CYS A 468 -1.32 -16.17 -7.49
N PHE A 469 -0.75 -16.79 -6.47
CA PHE A 469 -1.39 -17.86 -5.71
C PHE A 469 -2.71 -17.38 -5.07
N ASN A 470 -3.83 -17.98 -5.46
CA ASN A 470 -5.06 -17.90 -4.69
C ASN A 470 -5.02 -18.97 -3.60
N ARG A 471 -4.88 -18.56 -2.33
CA ARG A 471 -5.09 -19.48 -1.21
C ARG A 471 -6.56 -19.92 -1.21
N SER A 472 -6.79 -21.21 -1.38
CA SER A 472 -8.15 -21.76 -1.31
C SER A 472 -8.65 -21.67 0.14
N ASP A 473 -9.75 -20.95 0.34
CA ASP A 473 -10.44 -20.83 1.63
C ASP A 473 -11.21 -22.14 1.98
N VAL A 474 -10.50 -23.27 1.94
CA VAL A 474 -10.97 -24.55 2.47
C VAL A 474 -11.06 -24.42 3.98
N LYS A 475 -12.22 -23.92 4.44
CA LYS A 475 -12.66 -24.06 5.82
C LYS A 475 -12.80 -25.55 6.10
N ILE A 476 -11.74 -26.15 6.63
CA ILE A 476 -11.81 -27.44 7.29
C ILE A 476 -12.76 -27.24 8.47
N SER A 477 -14.03 -27.52 8.22
CA SER A 477 -15.03 -27.53 9.27
C SER A 477 -14.71 -28.72 10.17
N GLN A 478 -14.05 -28.45 11.28
CA GLN A 478 -13.93 -29.40 12.39
C GLN A 478 -15.32 -29.63 12.99
N LYS A 479 -16.17 -30.34 12.25
CA LYS A 479 -17.21 -31.18 12.83
C LYS A 479 -16.48 -32.21 13.68
N ARG A 480 -16.23 -31.85 14.94
CA ARG A 480 -16.16 -32.86 15.99
C ARG A 480 -17.51 -33.57 15.92
N LYS A 481 -17.52 -34.78 15.35
CA LYS A 481 -18.49 -35.75 15.82
C LYS A 481 -18.19 -35.90 17.31
N LEU A 482 -19.17 -35.61 18.14
CA LEU A 482 -19.35 -36.40 19.34
C LEU A 482 -19.92 -37.72 18.80
N GLU A 483 -19.15 -38.78 18.93
CA GLU A 483 -19.67 -40.15 18.87
C GLU A 483 -20.04 -40.51 20.33
N ASP A 484 -21.06 -41.36 20.48
CA ASP A 484 -21.91 -41.43 21.68
C ASP A 484 -21.24 -41.95 22.97
#